data_AF-A0AAD8V2D1-F1
#
_entry.id   AF-A0AAD8V2D1-F1
#
_cell.length_a   1.000
_cell.length_b   1.000
_cell.length_c   1.000
_cell.angle_alpha   90.00
_cell.angle_beta   90.00
_cell.angle_gamma   90.00
#
_symmetry.space_group_name_H-M   'P 1'
#
loop_
_entity.id
_entity.type
_entity.pdbx_description
1 polymer ?
#
loop_
_entity_poly.entity_id
_entity_poly.type
_entity_poly.pdbx_seq_one_letter_code
_entity_poly.pdbx_strand_id
1 'polypeptide(L)'
;SSSSLSSGTPLLRPPSARTLWIADNWTSILGGTVFVHFAHYQYLNRIRTPNPNPLKNARFWALAGGGWMLSYLTITTGIAVAQAKANHYRDPETRFLYTDD
;
A
#
# COMPACT_ATOMS: atom_id res chain seq x y z
N SER A 1 -35.93 6.84 22.60
CA SER A 1 -34.89 6.55 23.60
C SER A 1 -33.54 6.82 22.98
N SER A 2 -32.90 7.93 23.34
CA SER A 2 -31.56 8.31 22.91
C SER A 2 -30.54 7.60 23.80
N SER A 3 -29.87 6.58 23.27
CA SER A 3 -28.73 5.94 23.92
C SER A 3 -27.56 6.92 23.93
N SER A 4 -27.44 7.68 25.00
CA SER A 4 -26.25 8.46 25.33
C SER A 4 -25.07 7.50 25.51
N LEU A 5 -24.14 7.49 24.57
CA LEU A 5 -22.80 6.93 24.74
C LEU A 5 -22.08 7.74 25.82
N SER A 6 -22.26 7.35 27.08
CA SER A 6 -21.39 7.75 28.19
C SER A 6 -20.49 6.57 28.52
N SER A 7 -19.25 6.61 28.03
CA SER A 7 -18.13 5.87 28.62
C SER A 7 -16.83 6.43 28.06
N GLY A 8 -15.86 6.74 28.92
CA GLY A 8 -14.65 7.54 28.67
C GLY A 8 -13.62 7.00 27.68
N THR A 9 -14.02 6.24 26.66
CA THR A 9 -13.21 5.92 25.49
C THR A 9 -13.13 7.16 24.58
N PRO A 10 -11.93 7.72 24.34
CA PRO A 10 -11.78 8.82 23.40
C PRO A 10 -12.21 8.37 22.00
N LEU A 11 -13.03 9.20 21.33
CA LEU A 11 -13.46 8.97 19.97
C LEU A 11 -12.24 8.86 19.04
N LEU A 12 -12.32 7.94 18.08
CA LEU A 12 -11.28 7.74 17.08
C LEU A 12 -11.26 8.91 16.09
N ARG A 13 -10.07 9.33 15.68
CA ARG A 13 -9.94 10.32 14.61
C ARG A 13 -10.28 9.66 13.26
N PRO A 14 -11.08 10.32 12.39
CA PRO A 14 -11.37 9.80 11.06
C PRO A 14 -10.08 9.57 10.24
N PRO A 15 -10.06 8.57 9.33
CA PRO A 15 -8.95 8.37 8.42
C PRO A 15 -8.68 9.63 7.58
N SER A 16 -7.40 9.92 7.33
CA SER A 16 -7.04 11.07 6.49
C SER A 16 -7.56 10.91 5.06
N ALA A 17 -7.76 12.03 4.36
CA ALA A 17 -8.16 12.03 2.95
C ALA A 17 -7.25 11.16 2.06
N ARG A 18 -5.93 11.15 2.35
CA ARG A 18 -4.97 10.27 1.67
C ARG A 18 -5.30 8.79 1.91
N THR A 19 -5.64 8.41 3.14
CA THR A 19 -5.95 7.02 3.48
C THR A 19 -7.19 6.56 2.73
N LEU A 20 -8.24 7.39 2.69
CA LEU A 20 -9.46 7.10 1.93
C LEU A 20 -9.16 7.01 0.42
N TRP A 21 -8.38 7.94 -0.12
CA TRP A 21 -7.99 7.91 -1.53
C TRP A 21 -7.23 6.64 -1.90
N ILE A 22 -6.28 6.19 -1.06
CA ILE A 22 -5.56 4.92 -1.28
C ILE A 22 -6.54 3.75 -1.26
N ALA A 23 -7.44 3.70 -0.28
CA ALA A 23 -8.43 2.64 -0.18
C ALA A 23 -9.37 2.58 -1.40
N ASP A 24 -9.68 3.73 -2.00
CA ASP A 24 -10.57 3.82 -3.17
C ASP A 24 -9.86 3.56 -4.50
N ASN A 25 -8.54 3.77 -4.57
CA ASN A 25 -7.76 3.69 -5.81
C ASN A 25 -6.71 2.56 -5.81
N TRP A 26 -6.83 1.60 -4.89
CA TRP A 26 -5.81 0.58 -4.65
C TRP A 26 -5.50 -0.28 -5.90
N THR A 27 -6.49 -0.57 -6.74
CA THR A 27 -6.32 -1.33 -7.99
C THR A 27 -5.40 -0.61 -8.96
N SER A 28 -5.59 0.71 -9.11
CA SER A 28 -4.73 1.58 -9.93
C SER A 28 -3.31 1.65 -9.38
N ILE A 29 -3.14 1.70 -8.05
CA ILE A 29 -1.82 1.68 -7.41
C ILE A 29 -1.10 0.37 -7.73
N LEU A 30 -1.76 -0.78 -7.59
CA LEU A 30 -1.17 -2.08 -7.94
C LEU A 30 -0.86 -2.18 -9.43
N GLY A 31 -1.79 -1.78 -10.29
CA GLY A 31 -1.59 -1.79 -11.74
C GLY A 31 -0.40 -0.93 -12.17
N GLY A 32 -0.33 0.30 -11.63
CA GLY A 32 0.79 1.20 -11.86
C GLY A 32 2.12 0.62 -11.36
N THR A 33 2.12 -0.03 -10.19
CA THR A 33 3.32 -0.68 -9.64
C THR A 33 3.83 -1.80 -10.56
N VAL A 34 2.94 -2.67 -11.04
CA VAL A 34 3.30 -3.74 -11.99
C VAL A 34 3.84 -3.15 -13.29
N PHE A 35 3.22 -2.09 -13.81
CA PHE A 35 3.70 -1.41 -15.02
C PHE A 35 5.11 -0.83 -14.84
N VAL A 36 5.35 -0.11 -13.74
CA VAL A 36 6.69 0.46 -13.44
C VAL A 36 7.72 -0.66 -13.23
N HIS A 37 7.35 -1.77 -12.60
CA HIS A 37 8.23 -2.92 -12.43
C HIS A 37 8.66 -3.51 -13.77
N PHE A 38 7.70 -3.72 -14.67
CA PHE A 38 7.99 -4.18 -16.02
C PHE A 38 8.87 -3.19 -16.79
N ALA A 39 8.53 -1.90 -16.75
CA ALA A 39 9.31 -0.85 -17.40
C ALA A 39 10.75 -0.77 -16.87
N HIS A 40 10.94 -0.96 -15.57
CA HIS A 40 12.26 -0.97 -14.95
C HIS A 40 13.10 -2.16 -15.45
N TYR A 41 12.55 -3.37 -15.52
CA TYR A 41 13.28 -4.51 -16.06
C TYR A 41 13.62 -4.34 -17.55
N GLN A 42 12.69 -3.79 -18.33
CA GLN A 42 12.96 -3.47 -19.73
C GLN A 42 14.06 -2.43 -19.88
N TYR A 43 14.07 -1.41 -19.02
CA TYR A 43 15.16 -0.42 -18.96
C TYR A 43 16.49 -1.10 -18.63
N LEU A 44 16.56 -1.88 -17.56
CA LEU A 44 17.78 -2.57 -17.15
C LEU A 44 18.34 -3.49 -18.25
N ASN A 45 17.47 -4.21 -18.96
CA ASN A 45 17.88 -5.08 -20.07
C ASN A 45 18.43 -4.30 -21.27
N ARG A 46 17.99 -3.06 -21.49
CA ARG A 46 18.49 -2.21 -22.58
C ARG A 46 19.82 -1.54 -22.26
N ILE A 47 19.97 -1.05 -21.03
CA ILE A 47 21.15 -0.25 -20.65
C ILE A 47 22.32 -1.09 -20.13
N ARG A 48 22.05 -2.31 -19.65
CA ARG A 48 23.06 -3.13 -19.00
C ARG A 48 23.56 -4.20 -19.97
N THR A 49 24.85 -4.19 -20.26
CA THR A 49 25.52 -5.31 -20.92
C THR A 49 25.85 -6.37 -19.84
N PRO A 50 25.14 -7.52 -19.81
CA PRO A 50 25.40 -8.54 -18.79
C PRO A 50 26.78 -9.14 -18.97
N ASN A 51 27.45 -9.46 -17.86
CA ASN A 51 28.68 -10.23 -17.93
C ASN A 51 28.36 -11.63 -18.48
N PRO A 52 29.17 -12.22 -19.38
CA PRO A 52 28.95 -13.59 -19.86
C PRO A 52 28.98 -14.63 -18.73
N ASN A 53 29.63 -14.34 -17.60
CA ASN A 53 29.55 -15.17 -16.41
C ASN A 53 28.29 -14.83 -15.58
N PRO A 54 27.31 -15.75 -15.47
CA PRO A 54 26.04 -15.49 -14.77
C PRO A 54 26.23 -15.23 -13.27
N LEU A 55 27.24 -15.80 -12.62
CA LEU A 55 27.52 -15.60 -11.20
C LEU A 55 27.91 -14.15 -10.90
N LYS A 56 28.60 -13.48 -11.83
CA LYS A 56 28.96 -12.06 -11.70
C LYS A 56 27.75 -11.14 -11.82
N ASN A 57 26.67 -11.61 -12.45
CA ASN A 57 25.41 -10.86 -12.55
C ASN A 57 24.45 -11.14 -11.38
N ALA A 58 24.62 -12.27 -10.69
CA ALA A 58 23.70 -12.74 -9.66
C ALA A 58 23.47 -11.72 -8.54
N ARG A 59 24.54 -11.11 -8.02
CA ARG A 59 24.42 -10.09 -6.96
C ARG A 59 23.57 -8.89 -7.39
N PHE A 60 23.72 -8.43 -8.63
CA PHE A 60 22.93 -7.32 -9.15
C PHE A 60 21.45 -7.70 -9.24
N TRP A 61 21.14 -8.86 -9.83
CA TRP A 61 19.75 -9.29 -9.99
C TRP A 61 19.09 -9.64 -8.65
N ALA A 62 19.84 -10.15 -7.69
CA ALA A 62 19.38 -10.35 -6.32
C ALA A 62 19.02 -9.02 -5.64
N LEU A 63 19.85 -7.98 -5.81
CA LEU A 63 19.54 -6.65 -5.26
C LEU A 63 18.35 -5.99 -5.96
N ALA A 64 18.29 -6.06 -7.30
CA ALA A 64 17.16 -5.52 -8.06
C ALA A 64 15.85 -6.22 -7.71
N GLY A 65 15.86 -7.57 -7.68
CA GLY A 65 14.70 -8.36 -7.26
C GLY A 65 14.31 -8.14 -5.80
N GLY A 66 15.29 -8.05 -4.89
CA GLY A 66 15.07 -7.74 -3.48
C GLY A 66 14.45 -6.37 -3.27
N GLY A 67 14.91 -5.35 -4.00
CA GLY A 67 14.32 -4.00 -3.95
C GLY A 67 12.87 -3.99 -4.40
N TRP A 68 12.53 -4.76 -5.44
CA TRP A 68 11.15 -4.91 -5.89
C TRP A 68 10.28 -5.67 -4.90
N MET A 69 10.79 -6.75 -4.30
CA MET A 69 10.09 -7.48 -3.25
C MET A 69 9.70 -6.57 -2.08
N LEU A 70 10.65 -5.76 -1.59
CA LEU A 70 10.39 -4.81 -0.50
C LEU A 70 9.38 -3.73 -0.90
N SER A 71 9.46 -3.26 -2.14
CA SER A 71 8.52 -2.28 -2.69
C SER A 71 7.09 -2.82 -2.71
N TYR A 72 6.90 -4.04 -3.23
CA TYR A 72 5.59 -4.69 -3.21
C TYR A 72 5.05 -4.87 -1.81
N LEU A 73 5.87 -5.39 -0.89
CA LEU A 73 5.46 -5.61 0.49
C LEU A 73 4.98 -4.30 1.14
N THR A 74 5.70 -3.20 0.90
CA THR A 74 5.34 -1.89 1.45
C THR A 74 4.03 -1.37 0.85
N ILE A 75 3.86 -1.51 -0.47
CA ILE A 75 2.66 -1.06 -1.18
C ILE A 75 1.42 -1.87 -0.76
N THR A 76 1.52 -3.20 -0.74
CA THR A 76 0.40 -4.08 -0.35
C THR A 76 0.04 -3.89 1.12
N THR A 77 1.03 -3.75 2.00
CA THR A 77 0.80 -3.45 3.42
C THR A 77 0.11 -2.09 3.60
N GLY A 78 0.58 -1.05 2.89
CA GLY A 78 -0.03 0.28 2.93
C GLY A 78 -1.48 0.27 2.46
N ILE A 79 -1.77 -0.45 1.37
CA ILE A 79 -3.14 -0.65 0.86
C ILE A 79 -3.99 -1.39 1.89
N ALA A 80 -3.51 -2.51 2.44
CA ALA A 80 -4.27 -3.29 3.41
C ALA A 80 -4.63 -2.48 4.65
N VAL A 81 -3.68 -1.70 5.18
CA VAL A 81 -3.92 -0.79 6.31
C VAL A 81 -4.93 0.30 5.94
N ALA A 82 -4.81 0.88 4.75
CA ALA A 82 -5.75 1.90 4.28
C ALA A 82 -7.18 1.35 4.12
N GLN A 83 -7.32 0.17 3.52
CA GLN A 83 -8.60 -0.53 3.38
C GLN A 83 -9.20 -0.87 4.74
N ALA A 84 -8.42 -1.41 5.67
CA ALA A 84 -8.91 -1.73 7.02
C ALA A 84 -9.45 -0.47 7.73
N LYS A 85 -8.70 0.64 7.67
CA LYS A 85 -9.12 1.92 8.27
C LYS A 85 -10.37 2.50 7.58
N ALA A 86 -10.41 2.47 6.25
CA ALA A 86 -11.54 2.99 5.49
C ALA A 86 -12.80 2.15 5.72
N ASN A 87 -12.68 0.82 5.76
CA ASN A 87 -13.80 -0.08 6.00
C ASN A 87 -14.36 0.11 7.40
N HIS A 88 -13.51 0.14 8.43
CA HIS A 88 -13.95 0.39 9.81
C HIS A 88 -14.59 1.78 9.99
N TYR A 89 -14.15 2.79 9.23
CA TYR A 89 -14.79 4.11 9.25
C TYR A 89 -16.13 4.14 8.50
N ARG A 90 -16.27 3.37 7.43
CA ARG A 90 -17.46 3.35 6.57
C ARG A 90 -18.54 2.39 7.06
N ASP A 91 -18.19 1.42 7.90
CA ASP A 91 -19.11 0.44 8.46
C ASP A 91 -20.12 1.11 9.42
N PRO A 92 -21.43 0.99 9.17
CA PRO A 92 -22.47 1.54 10.05
C PRO A 92 -22.35 1.12 11.51
N GLU A 93 -21.85 -0.09 11.79
CA GLU A 93 -21.73 -0.67 13.12
C GLU A 93 -20.51 -0.16 13.91
N THR A 94 -19.57 0.54 13.26
CA THR A 94 -18.36 1.07 13.93
C THR A 94 -18.14 2.56 13.68
N ARG A 95 -18.89 3.17 12.75
CA ARG A 95 -18.77 4.59 12.41
C ARG A 95 -19.05 5.53 13.58
N PHE A 96 -19.93 5.15 14.51
CA PHE A 96 -20.24 5.96 15.70
C PHE A 96 -19.05 6.11 16.67
N LEU A 97 -17.97 5.32 16.49
CA LEU A 97 -16.75 5.40 17.30
C LEU A 97 -15.85 6.56 16.88
N TYR A 98 -16.15 7.25 15.78
CA TYR A 98 -15.34 8.34 15.24
C TYR A 98 -15.89 9.71 15.61
N THR A 99 -15.02 10.72 15.67
CA THR A 99 -15.47 12.11 15.79
C THR A 99 -16.17 12.56 14.51
N ASP A 100 -17.36 13.13 14.65
CA ASP A 100 -17.95 14.00 13.63
C ASP A 100 -17.23 15.36 13.75
N ASP A 101 -16.19 15.56 12.94
CA ASP A 101 -15.57 16.89 12.77
C ASP A 101 -16.51 17.84 12.02
#